data_AF-A0A2N5SEQ7-F1
#
_entry.id   AF-A0A2N5SEQ7-F1
#
_cell.length_a   1.000
_cell.length_b   1.000
_cell.length_c   1.000
_cell.angle_alpha   90.00
_cell.angle_beta   90.00
_cell.angle_gamma   90.00
#
_symmetry.space_group_name_H-M   'P 1'
#
loop_
_entity.id
_entity.type
_entity.pdbx_description
1 polymer ?
#
loop_
_entity_poly.entity_id
_entity_poly.type
_entity_poly.pdbx_seq_one_letter_code
_entity_poly.pdbx_strand_id
1 'polypeptide(L)'
;MASATSNTLPASDSTSAAPPKPEPVKKPVADAEQEANKLAEYLSVGSSSPWPAWSMSALLMASLPTSSRFSGAIYPTGLAPAWQVTPLAMVFGLSGYITSVGDCYNGSGTASAWSVIYLFLHGRDSWRHTFARPPRTKASLFPISLSALALSNAVIHGYVYWSGFYRDPLSEDVEKK
;
A
#
# COMPACT_ATOMS: atom_id res chain seq x y z
N MET A 1 0.42 -50.19 -55.58
CA MET A 1 0.59 -50.42 -54.12
C MET A 1 -0.77 -50.79 -53.54
N ALA A 2 -0.76 -51.78 -52.64
CA ALA A 2 -1.86 -52.58 -52.07
C ALA A 2 -3.17 -51.84 -51.76
N SER A 3 -4.29 -52.29 -52.34
CA SER A 3 -5.34 -53.20 -51.78
C SER A 3 -6.40 -52.50 -50.93
N ALA A 4 -7.61 -52.42 -51.50
CA ALA A 4 -8.85 -52.01 -50.85
C ALA A 4 -9.81 -53.21 -50.84
N THR A 5 -10.30 -53.58 -49.65
CA THR A 5 -11.48 -54.44 -49.37
C THR A 5 -11.67 -54.44 -47.85
N SER A 6 -12.62 -53.68 -47.32
CA SER A 6 -14.02 -54.06 -46.98
C SER A 6 -14.12 -54.92 -45.71
N ASN A 7 -14.91 -54.49 -44.73
CA ASN A 7 -16.02 -55.26 -44.12
C ASN A 7 -16.63 -54.57 -42.89
N THR A 8 -17.89 -54.91 -42.66
CA THR A 8 -18.89 -54.22 -41.85
C THR A 8 -19.31 -55.10 -40.65
N LEU A 9 -19.28 -54.55 -39.42
CA LEU A 9 -19.96 -54.94 -38.13
C LEU A 9 -19.72 -56.36 -37.52
N PRO A 10 -20.05 -56.72 -36.24
CA PRO A 10 -20.87 -56.04 -35.19
C PRO A 10 -20.37 -56.14 -33.68
N ALA A 11 -21.13 -55.50 -32.78
CA ALA A 11 -21.54 -55.89 -31.40
C ALA A 11 -20.54 -56.09 -30.21
N SER A 12 -20.78 -55.26 -29.18
CA SER A 12 -21.05 -55.55 -27.75
C SER A 12 -20.07 -56.28 -26.80
N ASP A 13 -20.17 -55.86 -25.53
CA ASP A 13 -19.67 -56.44 -24.25
C ASP A 13 -18.19 -56.20 -23.89
N SER A 14 -17.78 -56.02 -22.64
CA SER A 14 -18.34 -55.48 -21.39
C SER A 14 -17.14 -55.39 -20.41
N THR A 15 -17.29 -54.63 -19.32
CA THR A 15 -16.58 -54.85 -18.04
C THR A 15 -15.21 -54.17 -17.79
N SER A 16 -15.29 -53.10 -16.98
CA SER A 16 -14.44 -52.77 -15.82
C SER A 16 -12.98 -52.33 -16.01
N ALA A 17 -12.76 -51.02 -15.92
CA ALA A 17 -11.58 -50.45 -15.27
C ALA A 17 -11.94 -49.10 -14.62
N ALA A 18 -11.59 -48.95 -13.34
CA ALA A 18 -11.90 -47.82 -12.46
C ALA A 18 -11.54 -46.43 -13.04
N PRO A 19 -12.20 -45.34 -12.61
CA PRO A 19 -11.80 -44.00 -13.01
C PRO A 19 -10.36 -43.70 -12.55
N PRO A 20 -9.57 -42.98 -13.35
CA PRO A 20 -8.24 -42.54 -12.93
C PRO A 20 -8.39 -41.66 -11.69
N LYS A 21 -7.61 -42.04 -10.66
CA LYS A 21 -7.43 -41.33 -9.40
C LYS A 21 -7.21 -39.83 -9.69
N PRO A 22 -7.98 -38.90 -9.10
CA PRO A 22 -7.75 -37.48 -9.34
C PRO A 22 -6.38 -37.11 -8.78
N GLU A 23 -5.48 -36.69 -9.66
CA GLU A 23 -4.25 -36.01 -9.26
C GLU A 23 -4.62 -34.78 -8.41
N PRO A 24 -3.84 -34.44 -7.39
CA PRO A 24 -4.16 -33.34 -6.49
C PRO A 24 -4.12 -32.02 -7.29
N VAL A 25 -5.30 -31.45 -7.51
CA VAL A 25 -5.49 -30.10 -8.05
C VAL A 25 -4.59 -29.14 -7.27
N LYS A 26 -3.64 -28.51 -7.98
CA LYS A 26 -2.82 -27.42 -7.47
C LYS A 26 -3.74 -26.30 -6.96
N LYS A 27 -3.93 -26.25 -5.63
CA LYS A 27 -4.56 -25.18 -4.85
C LYS A 27 -3.70 -23.92 -4.52
N PRO A 28 -2.50 -23.62 -5.07
CA PRO A 28 -1.78 -22.42 -4.64
C PRO A 28 -2.44 -21.08 -5.02
N VAL A 29 -3.24 -21.04 -6.09
CA VAL A 29 -3.68 -19.77 -6.70
C VAL A 29 -4.95 -19.23 -6.05
N ALA A 30 -5.94 -20.08 -5.77
CA ALA A 30 -7.20 -19.65 -5.18
C ALA A 30 -7.04 -19.12 -3.74
N ASP A 31 -6.17 -19.75 -2.96
CA ASP A 31 -5.89 -19.33 -1.58
C ASP A 31 -5.16 -17.97 -1.55
N ALA A 32 -4.23 -17.74 -2.49
CA ALA A 32 -3.47 -16.48 -2.62
C ALA A 32 -4.35 -15.31 -3.11
N GLU A 33 -5.25 -15.55 -4.06
CA GLU A 33 -6.20 -14.55 -4.54
C GLU A 33 -7.19 -14.13 -3.44
N GLN A 34 -7.64 -15.09 -2.63
CA GLN A 34 -8.59 -14.83 -1.56
C GLN A 34 -7.96 -14.04 -0.41
N GLU A 35 -6.67 -14.26 -0.13
CA GLU A 35 -5.89 -13.45 0.81
C GLU A 35 -5.68 -12.03 0.28
N ALA A 36 -5.31 -11.87 -1.00
CA ALA A 36 -5.15 -10.57 -1.64
C ALA A 36 -6.43 -9.73 -1.61
N ASN A 37 -7.60 -10.34 -1.84
CA ASN A 37 -8.90 -9.66 -1.79
C ASN A 37 -9.24 -9.15 -0.38
N LYS A 38 -8.94 -9.92 0.66
CA LYS A 38 -9.13 -9.49 2.05
C LYS A 38 -8.20 -8.34 2.40
N LEU A 39 -6.93 -8.41 1.98
CA LEU A 39 -5.97 -7.33 2.18
C LEU A 39 -6.44 -6.05 1.48
N ALA A 40 -6.93 -6.15 0.24
CA ALA A 40 -7.49 -5.04 -0.49
C ALA A 40 -8.66 -4.37 0.25
N GLU A 41 -9.56 -5.16 0.81
CA GLU A 41 -10.69 -4.69 1.62
C GLU A 41 -10.22 -3.99 2.91
N TYR A 42 -9.23 -4.55 3.61
CA TYR A 42 -8.68 -3.90 4.80
C TYR A 42 -7.97 -2.58 4.47
N LEU A 43 -7.23 -2.53 3.36
CA LEU A 43 -6.56 -1.32 2.90
C LEU A 43 -7.56 -0.25 2.45
N SER A 44 -8.67 -0.64 1.81
CA SER A 44 -9.71 0.30 1.42
C SER A 44 -10.42 0.90 2.64
N VAL A 45 -10.84 0.07 3.60
CA VAL A 45 -11.41 0.53 4.87
C VAL A 45 -10.44 1.44 5.62
N GLY A 46 -9.14 1.08 5.64
CA GLY A 46 -8.09 1.90 6.25
C GLY A 46 -7.91 3.25 5.55
N SER A 47 -8.01 3.29 4.22
CA SER A 47 -7.86 4.52 3.44
C SER A 47 -9.07 5.45 3.50
N SER A 48 -10.27 4.94 3.78
CA SER A 48 -11.46 5.77 4.02
C SER A 48 -11.35 6.59 5.31
N SER A 49 -10.44 6.21 6.19
CA SER A 49 -10.23 6.87 7.47
C SER A 49 -9.31 8.09 7.31
N PRO A 50 -9.66 9.26 7.89
CA PRO A 50 -8.77 10.42 7.92
C PRO A 50 -7.64 10.27 8.96
N TRP A 51 -7.77 9.33 9.89
CA TRP A 51 -6.86 9.14 11.02
C TRP A 51 -5.40 8.88 10.64
N PRO A 52 -5.05 8.06 9.62
CA PRO A 52 -3.66 7.82 9.25
C PRO A 52 -2.95 9.10 8.75
N ALA A 53 -3.65 9.93 7.97
CA ALA A 53 -3.13 11.20 7.49
C ALA A 53 -2.96 12.22 8.63
N TRP A 54 -3.95 12.37 9.51
CA TRP A 54 -3.85 13.23 10.70
C TRP A 54 -2.79 12.76 11.69
N SER A 55 -2.59 11.45 11.85
CA SER A 55 -1.54 10.89 12.71
C SER A 55 -0.15 11.30 12.22
N MET A 56 0.07 11.26 10.89
CA MET A 56 1.33 11.73 10.29
C MET A 56 1.53 13.22 10.52
N SER A 57 0.49 14.04 10.34
CA SER A 57 0.54 15.48 10.61
C SER A 57 0.88 15.79 12.07
N ALA A 58 0.22 15.10 13.01
CA ALA A 58 0.46 15.25 14.44
C ALA A 58 1.90 14.85 14.81
N LEU A 59 2.40 13.74 14.26
CA LEU A 59 3.76 13.29 14.54
C LEU A 59 4.83 14.22 13.95
N LEU A 60 4.57 14.79 12.77
CA LEU A 60 5.42 15.83 12.18
C LEU A 60 5.47 17.06 13.10
N MET A 61 4.32 17.56 13.55
CA MET A 61 4.27 18.69 14.49
C MET A 61 4.95 18.37 15.83
N ALA A 62 4.78 17.14 16.35
CA ALA A 62 5.46 16.69 17.56
C ALA A 62 6.99 16.62 17.41
N SER A 63 7.51 16.50 16.19
CA SER A 63 8.95 16.49 15.90
C SER A 63 9.58 17.89 15.83
N LEU A 64 8.79 18.98 15.86
CA LEU A 64 9.27 20.36 15.78
C LEU A 64 10.26 20.75 16.90
N PRO A 65 10.01 20.43 18.19
CA PRO A 65 10.94 20.75 19.27
C PRO A 65 12.32 20.12 19.04
N THR A 66 12.34 18.91 18.48
CA THR A 66 13.56 18.14 18.17
C THR A 66 14.26 18.65 16.90
N SER A 67 13.53 19.29 15.98
CA SER A 67 14.03 19.76 14.68
C SER A 67 14.43 21.24 14.65
N SER A 68 14.11 22.00 15.71
CA SER A 68 14.38 23.45 15.78
C SER A 68 15.85 23.76 16.10
N ARG A 69 16.38 24.88 15.57
CA ARG A 69 17.71 25.41 15.91
C ARG A 69 17.88 25.79 17.38
N PHE A 70 16.79 25.93 18.12
CA PHE A 70 16.80 26.22 19.57
C PHE A 70 17.02 24.97 20.41
N SER A 71 16.87 23.78 19.82
CA SER A 71 17.36 22.54 20.40
C SER A 71 18.87 22.54 20.23
N GLY A 72 19.61 23.01 21.25
CA GLY A 72 21.08 23.01 21.27
C GLY A 72 21.72 21.62 21.08
N ALA A 73 20.91 20.57 20.99
CA ALA A 73 21.31 19.24 20.56
C ALA A 73 21.15 19.12 19.04
N ILE A 74 22.28 19.14 18.34
CA ILE A 74 22.59 18.30 17.17
C ILE A 74 21.33 17.99 16.33
N TYR A 75 21.13 18.74 15.24
CA TYR A 75 20.20 18.34 14.17
C TYR A 75 20.22 16.82 14.02
N PRO A 76 19.16 16.09 14.39
CA PRO A 76 19.17 14.65 14.23
C PRO A 76 19.20 14.41 12.73
N THR A 77 20.38 14.05 12.21
CA THR A 77 20.57 13.71 10.81
C THR A 77 19.52 12.65 10.47
N GLY A 78 18.49 12.97 9.68
CA GLY A 78 17.37 12.07 9.38
C GLY A 78 15.97 12.66 9.56
N LEU A 79 15.81 13.76 10.31
CA LEU A 79 14.54 14.50 10.36
C LEU A 79 14.49 15.60 9.29
N ALA A 80 13.26 15.91 8.84
CA ALA A 80 13.03 17.07 7.99
C ALA A 80 13.40 18.35 8.75
N PRO A 81 14.08 19.33 8.12
CA PRO A 81 14.32 20.62 8.74
C PRO A 81 13.03 21.25 9.25
N ALA A 82 13.07 21.98 10.39
CA ALA A 82 11.87 22.57 10.98
C ALA A 82 11.01 23.41 10.00
N TRP A 83 11.64 24.05 9.00
CA TRP A 83 10.94 24.80 7.97
C TRP A 83 10.15 23.93 6.97
N GLN A 84 10.54 22.66 6.79
CA GLN A 84 9.83 21.67 5.96
C GLN A 84 8.74 20.94 6.74
N VAL A 85 8.91 20.79 8.06
CA VAL A 85 7.96 20.06 8.92
C VAL A 85 6.57 20.70 8.89
N THR A 86 6.47 22.03 8.99
CA THR A 86 5.17 22.71 9.00
C THR A 86 4.40 22.58 7.67
N PRO A 87 4.99 22.87 6.50
CA PRO A 87 4.33 22.61 5.22
C PRO A 87 3.93 21.15 5.04
N LEU A 88 4.80 20.21 5.43
CA LEU A 88 4.51 18.80 5.29
C LEU A 88 3.34 18.37 6.21
N ALA A 89 3.33 18.83 7.46
CA ALA A 89 2.23 18.59 8.38
C ALA A 89 0.91 19.18 7.86
N MET A 90 0.94 20.38 7.26
CA MET A 90 -0.23 21.00 6.63
C MET A 90 -0.78 20.13 5.50
N VAL A 91 0.08 19.61 4.63
CA VAL A 91 -0.35 18.77 3.51
C VAL A 91 -1.02 17.48 3.99
N PHE A 92 -0.43 16.81 4.99
CA PHE A 92 -1.06 15.62 5.58
C PHE A 92 -2.36 15.95 6.33
N GLY A 93 -2.43 17.11 6.99
CA GLY A 93 -3.64 17.63 7.61
C GLY A 93 -4.76 17.88 6.60
N LEU A 94 -4.42 18.53 5.48
CA LEU A 94 -5.31 18.80 4.36
C LEU A 94 -5.79 17.50 3.70
N SER A 95 -4.89 16.55 3.48
CA SER A 95 -5.25 15.23 2.96
C SER A 95 -6.29 14.52 3.84
N GLY A 96 -6.11 14.53 5.17
CA GLY A 96 -7.11 13.99 6.10
C GLY A 96 -8.42 14.78 6.08
N TYR A 97 -8.38 16.10 5.88
CA TYR A 97 -9.59 16.91 5.69
C TYR A 97 -10.35 16.52 4.41
N ILE A 98 -9.66 16.38 3.28
CA ILE A 98 -10.24 15.95 1.99
C ILE A 98 -10.93 14.58 2.15
N THR A 99 -10.27 13.63 2.83
CA THR A 99 -10.89 12.34 3.17
C THR A 99 -12.12 12.52 4.08
N SER A 100 -12.07 13.42 5.06
CA SER A 100 -13.18 13.64 6.01
C SER A 100 -14.44 14.25 5.38
N VAL A 101 -14.31 15.01 4.29
CA VAL A 101 -15.46 15.58 3.55
C VAL A 101 -16.04 14.61 2.52
N GLY A 102 -15.53 13.37 2.46
CA GLY A 102 -16.04 12.30 1.61
C GLY A 102 -15.23 12.06 0.33
N ASP A 103 -14.26 12.93 0.01
CA ASP A 103 -13.39 12.78 -1.16
C ASP A 103 -12.19 11.88 -0.85
N CYS A 104 -12.46 10.59 -0.67
CA CYS A 104 -11.45 9.61 -0.30
C CYS A 104 -10.41 9.39 -1.42
N TYR A 105 -10.76 9.63 -2.68
CA TYR A 105 -9.85 9.46 -3.82
C TYR A 105 -8.75 10.54 -3.83
N ASN A 106 -9.12 11.83 -3.79
CA ASN A 106 -8.11 12.89 -3.79
C ASN A 106 -7.35 12.95 -2.45
N GLY A 107 -8.03 12.63 -1.35
CA GLY A 107 -7.40 12.52 -0.03
C GLY A 107 -6.31 11.44 -0.01
N SER A 108 -6.62 10.25 -0.51
CA SER A 108 -5.66 9.13 -0.60
C SER A 108 -4.52 9.40 -1.59
N GLY A 109 -4.80 9.99 -2.76
CA GLY A 109 -3.77 10.40 -3.72
C GLY A 109 -2.77 11.40 -3.11
N THR A 110 -3.28 12.38 -2.37
CA THR A 110 -2.45 13.36 -1.68
C THR A 110 -1.61 12.69 -0.58
N ALA A 111 -2.22 11.89 0.31
CA ALA A 111 -1.50 11.22 1.39
C ALA A 111 -0.36 10.33 0.88
N SER A 112 -0.65 9.53 -0.15
CA SER A 112 0.30 8.57 -0.71
C SER A 112 1.45 9.26 -1.45
N ALA A 113 1.17 10.23 -2.32
CA ALA A 113 2.20 10.96 -3.06
C ALA A 113 3.18 11.67 -2.11
N TRP A 114 2.67 12.38 -1.11
CA TRP A 114 3.50 13.10 -0.14
C TRP A 114 4.24 12.18 0.82
N SER A 115 3.69 10.99 1.11
CA SER A 115 4.40 9.94 1.85
C SER A 115 5.60 9.38 1.08
N VAL A 116 5.44 9.15 -0.22
CA VAL A 116 6.55 8.71 -1.09
C VAL A 116 7.63 9.78 -1.20
N ILE A 117 7.25 11.05 -1.37
CA ILE A 117 8.19 12.18 -1.36
C ILE A 117 8.95 12.24 -0.03
N TYR A 118 8.25 12.09 1.09
CA TYR A 118 8.88 12.07 2.40
C TYR A 118 9.93 10.96 2.54
N LEU A 119 9.58 9.73 2.14
CA LEU A 119 10.49 8.58 2.16
C LEU A 119 11.71 8.79 1.26
N PHE A 120 11.51 9.36 0.06
CA PHE A 120 12.59 9.64 -0.87
C PHE A 120 13.59 10.65 -0.29
N LEU A 121 13.09 11.70 0.35
CA LEU A 121 13.92 12.77 0.90
C LEU A 121 14.57 12.40 2.25
N HIS A 122 13.84 11.71 3.13
CA HIS A 122 14.23 11.52 4.54
C HIS A 122 14.38 10.05 4.97
N GLY A 123 13.84 9.10 4.20
CA GLY A 123 13.83 7.68 4.57
C GLY A 123 15.22 7.05 4.62
N ARG A 124 16.07 7.36 3.63
CA ARG A 124 17.47 6.88 3.62
C ARG A 124 18.25 7.39 4.83
N ASP A 125 18.07 8.66 5.16
CA ASP A 125 18.81 9.30 6.24
C ASP A 125 18.27 8.85 7.60
N SER A 126 16.96 8.63 7.72
CA SER A 126 16.33 7.98 8.88
C SER A 126 16.87 6.56 9.10
N TRP A 127 16.97 5.75 8.04
CA TRP A 127 17.54 4.41 8.11
C TRP A 127 19.00 4.43 8.57
N ARG A 128 19.82 5.32 7.97
CA ARG A 128 21.24 5.46 8.33
C ARG A 128 21.42 5.93 9.77
N HIS A 129 20.57 6.86 10.22
CA HIS A 129 20.58 7.36 11.59
C HIS A 129 20.22 6.26 12.60
N THR A 130 19.23 5.42 12.31
CA THR A 130 18.79 4.38 13.24
C THR A 130 19.71 3.16 13.25
N PHE A 131 20.16 2.69 12.09
CA PHE A 131 20.86 1.40 11.97
C PHE A 131 22.36 1.51 11.69
N ALA A 132 22.80 2.51 10.91
CA ALA A 132 24.20 2.63 10.51
C ALA A 132 25.04 3.50 11.48
N ARG A 133 24.40 4.43 12.19
CA ARG A 133 25.03 5.31 13.19
C ARG A 133 24.13 5.44 14.42
N PRO A 134 23.97 4.37 15.21
CA PRO A 134 23.01 4.36 16.32
C PRO A 134 23.19 5.60 17.20
N PRO A 135 22.13 6.37 17.47
CA PRO A 135 22.25 7.60 18.23
C PRO A 135 22.75 7.29 19.63
N ARG A 136 23.74 8.06 20.10
CA ARG A 136 24.26 7.97 21.49
C ARG A 136 23.19 8.34 22.53
N THR A 137 22.09 8.96 22.12
CA THR A 137 20.97 9.38 22.95
C THR A 137 19.73 8.55 22.63
N LYS A 138 19.01 8.09 23.65
CA LYS A 138 17.80 7.24 23.54
C LYS A 138 16.59 7.93 22.87
N ALA A 139 16.74 9.16 22.38
CA ALA A 139 15.64 10.09 22.13
C ALA A 139 15.20 10.26 20.67
N SER A 140 15.82 9.58 19.70
CA SER A 140 15.50 9.83 18.28
C SER A 140 14.93 8.58 17.60
N LEU A 141 13.78 8.12 18.11
CA LEU A 141 12.89 7.20 17.39
C LEU A 141 12.00 7.94 16.38
N PHE A 142 11.86 9.27 16.51
CA PHE A 142 11.07 10.10 15.59
C PHE A 142 11.38 9.88 14.10
N PRO A 143 12.64 9.81 13.62
CA PRO A 143 12.93 9.63 12.19
C PRO A 143 12.41 8.29 11.66
N ILE A 144 12.60 7.20 12.42
CA ILE A 144 12.15 5.88 12.00
C ILE A 144 10.62 5.75 12.13
N SER A 145 10.01 6.35 13.15
CA SER A 145 8.56 6.38 13.31
C SER A 145 7.87 7.16 12.19
N LEU A 146 8.40 8.32 11.80
CA LEU A 146 7.88 9.09 10.67
C LEU A 146 8.06 8.36 9.34
N SER A 147 9.22 7.72 9.13
CA SER A 147 9.45 6.91 7.93
C SER A 147 8.53 5.69 7.88
N ALA A 148 8.31 5.03 9.01
CA ALA A 148 7.39 3.90 9.11
C ALA A 148 5.95 4.34 8.83
N LEU A 149 5.49 5.45 9.42
CA LEU A 149 4.15 5.98 9.15
C LEU A 149 3.98 6.46 7.72
N ALA A 150 4.99 7.11 7.14
CA ALA A 150 4.98 7.47 5.73
C ALA A 150 4.89 6.21 4.85
N LEU A 151 5.63 5.16 5.17
CA LEU A 151 5.52 3.88 4.45
C LEU A 151 4.13 3.27 4.59
N SER A 152 3.55 3.24 5.80
CA SER A 152 2.19 2.77 6.02
C SER A 152 1.17 3.58 5.23
N ASN A 153 1.24 4.91 5.26
CA ASN A 153 0.36 5.79 4.50
C ASN A 153 0.54 5.63 2.98
N ALA A 154 1.77 5.46 2.50
CA ALA A 154 2.05 5.19 1.10
C ALA A 154 1.41 3.87 0.64
N VAL A 155 1.47 2.82 1.47
CA VAL A 155 0.86 1.52 1.13
C VAL A 155 -0.67 1.57 1.20
N ILE A 156 -1.24 2.07 2.31
CA ILE A 156 -2.69 2.11 2.53
C ILE A 156 -3.38 2.98 1.48
N HIS A 157 -2.94 4.24 1.36
CA HIS A 157 -3.56 5.17 0.43
C HIS A 157 -3.12 4.95 -1.02
N GLY A 158 -1.87 4.50 -1.23
CA GLY A 158 -1.36 4.26 -2.58
C GLY A 158 -2.00 3.04 -3.23
N TYR A 159 -2.27 1.97 -2.47
CA TYR A 159 -3.01 0.83 -3.01
C TYR A 159 -4.35 1.28 -3.57
N VAL A 160 -5.09 2.07 -2.80
CA VAL A 160 -6.45 2.52 -3.16
C VAL A 160 -6.45 3.50 -4.34
N TYR A 161 -5.52 4.46 -4.35
CA TYR A 161 -5.44 5.44 -5.43
C TYR A 161 -4.97 4.82 -6.76
N TRP A 162 -3.92 3.98 -6.74
CA TRP A 162 -3.37 3.36 -7.96
C TRP A 162 -4.19 2.16 -8.46
N SER A 163 -4.88 1.43 -7.59
CA SER A 163 -5.82 0.38 -8.02
C SER A 163 -7.10 0.94 -8.63
N GLY A 164 -7.38 2.24 -8.43
CA GLY A 164 -8.61 2.87 -8.87
C GLY A 164 -9.83 2.43 -8.06
N PHE A 165 -9.67 1.99 -6.81
CA PHE A 165 -10.77 1.50 -5.98
C PHE A 165 -11.88 2.55 -5.75
N TYR A 166 -11.52 3.84 -5.68
CA TYR A 166 -12.50 4.94 -5.61
C TYR A 166 -12.78 5.62 -6.97
N ARG A 167 -12.43 4.98 -8.10
CA ARG A 167 -12.68 5.58 -9.43
C ARG A 167 -14.19 5.85 -9.57
N ASP A 168 -14.54 7.12 -9.76
CA ASP A 168 -15.92 7.59 -9.74
C ASP A 168 -16.80 6.87 -10.77
N PRO A 169 -18.06 6.50 -10.42
CA PRO A 169 -19.04 6.01 -11.39
C PRO A 169 -19.37 7.04 -12.49
N LEU A 170 -19.16 8.33 -12.22
CA LEU A 170 -19.31 9.41 -13.22
C LEU A 170 -18.37 9.27 -14.41
N SER A 171 -17.19 8.66 -14.23
CA SER A 171 -16.27 8.40 -15.34
C SER A 171 -16.78 7.29 -16.26
N GLU A 172 -17.46 6.28 -15.71
CA GLU A 172 -18.10 5.24 -16.52
C GLU A 172 -19.31 5.77 -17.30
N ASP A 173 -20.06 6.71 -16.74
CA ASP A 173 -21.22 7.30 -17.40
C ASP A 173 -20.85 8.22 -18.58
N VAL A 174 -19.66 8.82 -18.54
CA VAL A 174 -19.10 9.60 -19.66
C VAL A 174 -18.48 8.69 -20.72
N GLU A 175 -17.87 7.57 -20.32
CA GLU A 175 -17.26 6.59 -21.24
C GLU A 175 -18.32 5.73 -21.98
N LYS A 176 -19.54 5.65 -21.43
CA LYS A 176 -20.70 4.97 -22.04
C LYS A 176 -21.54 5.87 -22.96
N LYS A 177 -21.13 7.11 -23.21
CA LYS A 177 -21.84 8.08 -24.06
C LYS A 177 -21.09 8.41 -25.34
#